data_AF-A0A0Q4QIQ8-F1
#
_entry.id   AF-A0A0Q4QIQ8-F1
#
_cell.length_a   1.000
_cell.length_b   1.000
_cell.length_c   1.000
_cell.angle_alpha   90.00
_cell.angle_beta   90.00
_cell.angle_gamma   90.00
#
_symmetry.space_group_name_H-M   'P 1'
#
loop_
_entity.id
_entity.type
_entity.pdbx_description
1 polymer ?
#
loop_
_entity_poly.entity_id
_entity_poly.type
_entity_poly.pdbx_seq_one_letter_code
_entity_poly.pdbx_strand_id
1 'polypeptide(L)'
;MAEMTSQDMAGKLLAAGFERSGPSASALSDPIADTPMVVTLDQLRPYDHDPRKKRNPAYEDIKASIRERGLDAAPAITRRPGEDHYIIRNGGNTRLAILRELWSETKDERFFRISCLFRPWPSRGEVVMLTGHLAENELRGGLTFIERALGVEKAREFYEQETGDSLSQSELARRLAADGFPVQQSHISRMNDAVRYLLPAIPAVLYGGLGRHQVERLSVMRKACLFAWERYAKGRPLVQDFDDFFMEVLSQFDSQGDEFAPQRVQDELIGQMSELLGIDYDVLALDLTESESRHRALISDPTPPSAPPALPEPGTMERPPATPAPTAPTPAATPGSRDREDGSGTDGSPAGSPVAAPGDLLQGHIVSPAPTTERLQSIQRMVADELGDALPDFSANVLQSIPVQAGGLYPISDVWHIDAGLDTPDRLRIHITQFAREIAGEAGLDQCIEERADGVGFACHASAQPPSPQGRAVLALLASLAGQSFTDADLDGGQLAAELPALLHGQGDATRRLSDTALVKLFRLLRLARRLLDLEAGAAASGP
;
A
#
# COMPACT_ATOMS: atom_id res chain seq x y z
N MET A 1 9.27 4.94 -79.16
CA MET A 1 9.83 5.24 -77.83
C MET A 1 11.31 5.49 -78.03
N ALA A 2 11.78 6.73 -77.88
CA ALA A 2 13.20 7.06 -78.00
C ALA A 2 13.88 6.73 -76.66
N GLU A 3 14.93 5.91 -76.70
CA GLU A 3 15.71 5.53 -75.52
C GLU A 3 16.44 6.75 -74.98
N MET A 4 16.09 7.16 -73.76
CA MET A 4 16.70 8.29 -73.07
C MET A 4 18.09 7.86 -72.59
N THR A 5 19.13 8.55 -73.04
CA THR A 5 20.51 8.14 -72.74
C THR A 5 20.91 8.51 -71.31
N SER A 6 21.91 7.81 -70.75
CA SER A 6 22.40 8.04 -69.37
C SER A 6 22.87 9.49 -69.14
N GLN A 7 23.37 10.16 -70.18
CA GLN A 7 23.71 11.59 -70.14
C GLN A 7 22.48 12.50 -70.09
N ASP A 8 21.36 12.13 -70.72
CA ASP A 8 20.09 12.86 -70.61
C ASP A 8 19.48 12.73 -69.21
N MET A 9 19.68 11.59 -68.53
CA MET A 9 19.29 11.43 -67.12
C MET A 9 20.18 12.24 -66.19
N ALA A 10 21.50 12.27 -66.41
CA ALA A 10 22.43 13.08 -65.62
C ALA A 10 22.15 14.59 -65.78
N GLY A 11 21.83 15.04 -67.00
CA GLY A 11 21.45 16.44 -67.27
C GLY A 11 20.14 16.85 -66.59
N LYS A 12 19.17 15.94 -66.47
CA LYS A 12 17.91 16.20 -65.75
C LYS A 12 18.06 16.22 -64.23
N LEU A 13 19.02 15.46 -63.67
CA LEU A 13 19.31 15.46 -62.24
C LEU A 13 20.13 16.68 -61.78
N LEU A 14 20.91 17.29 -62.68
CA LEU A 14 21.70 18.50 -62.44
C LEU A 14 20.95 19.81 -62.76
N ALA A 15 19.70 19.73 -63.23
CA ALA A 15 18.87 20.90 -63.42
C ALA A 15 18.54 21.53 -62.07
N ALA A 16 19.18 22.66 -61.77
CA ALA A 16 18.83 23.52 -60.66
C ALA A 16 17.39 24.03 -60.86
N GLY A 17 16.43 23.49 -60.11
CA GLY A 17 15.03 23.94 -60.23
C GLY A 17 13.98 23.06 -59.59
N PHE A 18 14.11 22.76 -58.29
CA PHE A 18 12.92 22.59 -57.45
C PHE A 18 12.73 23.88 -56.66
N GLU A 19 12.30 24.95 -57.33
CA GLU A 19 11.71 26.08 -56.63
C GLU A 19 10.34 25.63 -56.10
N ARG A 20 10.20 25.57 -54.77
CA ARG A 20 8.91 25.29 -54.13
C ARG A 20 7.99 26.48 -54.35
N SER A 21 6.96 26.32 -55.19
CA SER A 21 5.83 27.26 -55.33
C SER A 21 4.83 27.14 -54.17
N GLY A 22 5.32 27.22 -52.93
CA GLY A 22 4.52 27.29 -51.72
C GLY A 22 5.08 28.38 -50.80
N PRO A 23 4.30 28.90 -49.83
CA PRO A 23 4.85 29.83 -48.86
C PRO A 23 6.09 29.19 -48.24
N SER A 24 7.21 29.91 -48.23
CA SER A 24 8.43 29.49 -47.55
C SER A 24 8.07 29.20 -46.10
N ALA A 25 8.03 27.92 -45.74
CA ALA A 25 7.79 27.50 -44.37
C ALA A 25 8.89 28.13 -43.50
N SER A 26 8.50 29.06 -42.63
CA SER A 26 9.40 29.78 -41.73
C SER A 26 10.10 28.85 -40.74
N ALA A 27 9.60 27.62 -40.56
CA ALA A 27 10.19 26.59 -39.74
C ALA A 27 10.10 25.22 -40.43
N LEU A 28 11.15 24.41 -40.28
CA LEU A 28 11.10 22.97 -40.57
C LEU A 28 10.04 22.33 -39.66
N SER A 29 9.24 21.42 -40.22
CA SER A 29 8.29 20.62 -39.44
C SER A 29 9.03 19.88 -38.33
N ASP A 30 8.42 19.80 -37.14
CA ASP A 30 9.00 19.03 -36.06
C ASP A 30 9.18 17.56 -36.45
N PRO A 31 10.20 16.89 -35.91
CA PRO A 31 10.35 15.46 -36.05
C PRO A 31 9.12 14.71 -35.51
N ILE A 32 8.70 13.67 -36.21
CA ILE A 32 7.57 12.81 -35.81
C ILE A 32 7.98 11.68 -34.86
N ALA A 33 9.28 11.55 -34.57
CA ALA A 33 9.87 10.54 -33.71
C ALA A 33 10.98 11.14 -32.83
N ASP A 34 11.36 10.41 -31.79
CA ASP A 34 12.45 10.80 -30.88
C ASP A 34 13.73 11.11 -31.69
N THR A 35 14.17 12.38 -31.64
CA THR A 35 15.25 12.89 -32.49
C THR A 35 16.25 13.69 -31.67
N PRO A 36 17.54 13.29 -31.61
CA PRO A 36 18.57 14.11 -30.98
C PRO A 36 18.82 15.36 -31.81
N MET A 37 18.85 16.53 -31.18
CA MET A 37 19.11 17.81 -31.83
C MET A 37 19.85 18.77 -30.90
N VAL A 38 20.56 19.72 -31.50
CA VAL A 38 21.21 20.81 -30.75
C VAL A 38 20.32 22.03 -30.84
N VAL A 39 19.89 22.53 -29.69
CA VAL A 39 19.07 23.73 -29.56
C VAL A 39 19.84 24.80 -28.81
N THR A 40 19.49 26.05 -29.05
CA THR A 40 20.05 27.19 -28.31
C THR A 40 19.26 27.46 -27.05
N LEU A 41 19.92 28.05 -26.06
CA LEU A 41 19.30 28.44 -24.80
C LEU A 41 18.10 29.40 -24.99
N ASP A 42 18.13 30.23 -26.03
CA ASP A 42 17.06 31.17 -26.37
C ASP A 42 15.80 30.46 -26.88
N GLN A 43 15.97 29.31 -27.54
CA GLN A 43 14.88 28.46 -28.01
C GLN A 43 14.23 27.63 -26.89
N LEU A 44 14.84 27.58 -25.70
CA LEU A 44 14.35 26.78 -24.57
C LEU A 44 13.59 27.62 -23.53
N ARG A 45 12.46 27.07 -23.10
CA ARG A 45 11.64 27.59 -22.00
C ARG A 45 11.40 26.51 -20.93
N PRO A 46 11.33 26.90 -19.65
CA PRO A 46 10.86 25.99 -18.61
C PRO A 46 9.39 25.63 -18.86
N TYR A 47 8.94 24.51 -18.32
CA TYR A 47 7.52 24.18 -18.33
C TYR A 47 6.74 25.12 -17.38
N ASP A 48 5.66 25.74 -17.86
CA ASP A 48 4.91 26.77 -17.12
C ASP A 48 4.21 26.23 -15.87
N HIS A 49 3.86 24.94 -15.88
CA HIS A 49 3.12 24.28 -14.78
C HIS A 49 4.02 23.35 -13.96
N ASP A 50 5.29 23.73 -13.77
CA ASP A 50 6.16 23.02 -12.84
C ASP A 50 5.53 23.02 -11.43
N PRO A 51 5.22 21.85 -10.85
CA PRO A 51 4.63 21.78 -9.51
C PRO A 51 5.57 22.31 -8.43
N ARG A 52 6.89 22.35 -8.70
CA ARG A 52 7.88 22.87 -7.76
C ARG A 52 7.94 24.39 -7.82
N LYS A 53 7.60 25.06 -6.71
CA LYS A 53 7.72 26.53 -6.58
C LYS A 53 8.97 26.94 -5.84
N LYS A 54 9.48 26.11 -4.92
CA LYS A 54 10.71 26.40 -4.18
C LYS A 54 11.98 26.04 -4.94
N ARG A 55 13.02 26.87 -4.79
CA ARG A 55 14.36 26.60 -5.33
C ARG A 55 14.89 25.28 -4.75
N ASN A 56 15.51 24.48 -5.61
CA ASN A 56 16.09 23.20 -5.21
C ASN A 56 17.22 23.41 -4.18
N PRO A 57 17.24 22.73 -3.01
CA PRO A 57 18.34 22.87 -2.05
C PRO A 57 19.69 22.48 -2.67
N ALA A 58 19.72 21.49 -3.55
CA ALA A 58 20.93 21.05 -4.25
C ALA A 58 21.32 21.96 -5.45
N TYR A 59 20.77 23.17 -5.57
CA TYR A 59 20.99 24.02 -6.73
C TYR A 59 22.47 24.36 -6.95
N GLU A 60 23.17 24.78 -5.90
CA GLU A 60 24.59 25.17 -5.99
C GLU A 60 25.49 23.98 -6.33
N ASP A 61 25.21 22.81 -5.77
CA ASP A 61 25.92 21.56 -6.08
C ASP A 61 25.74 21.16 -7.54
N ILE A 62 24.50 21.26 -8.05
CA ILE A 62 24.20 21.00 -9.46
C ILE A 62 24.89 22.04 -10.35
N LYS A 63 24.94 23.32 -9.94
CA LYS A 63 25.62 24.39 -10.67
C LYS A 63 27.13 24.14 -10.75
N ALA A 64 27.76 23.78 -9.64
CA ALA A 64 29.18 23.42 -9.60
C ALA A 64 29.46 22.21 -10.51
N SER A 65 28.64 21.15 -10.42
CA SER A 65 28.78 19.97 -11.26
C SER A 65 28.64 20.28 -12.76
N ILE A 66 27.66 21.10 -13.16
CA ILE A 66 27.45 21.47 -14.56
C ILE A 66 28.60 22.36 -15.07
N ARG A 67 29.14 23.23 -14.21
CA ARG A 67 30.28 24.09 -14.54
C ARG A 67 31.53 23.25 -14.87
N GLU A 68 31.82 22.24 -14.06
CA GLU A 68 33.00 21.38 -14.24
C GLU A 68 32.80 20.38 -15.40
N ARG A 69 31.78 19.51 -15.28
CA ARG A 69 31.61 18.33 -16.15
C ARG A 69 30.72 18.59 -17.37
N GLY A 70 29.95 19.68 -17.36
CA GLY A 70 28.92 19.93 -18.37
C GLY A 70 27.63 19.18 -18.08
N LEU A 71 26.76 19.10 -19.07
CA LEU A 71 25.48 18.41 -18.94
C LEU A 71 25.66 16.91 -19.23
N ASP A 72 25.66 16.07 -18.20
CA ASP A 72 25.89 14.62 -18.35
C ASP A 72 24.80 13.90 -19.16
N ALA A 73 23.55 14.36 -19.05
CA ALA A 73 22.39 13.76 -19.71
C ALA A 73 21.63 14.80 -20.55
N ALA A 74 21.43 14.51 -21.83
CA ALA A 74 20.65 15.33 -22.74
C ALA A 74 19.20 15.45 -22.23
N PRO A 75 18.67 16.67 -22.00
CA PRO A 75 17.31 16.84 -21.51
C PRO A 75 16.34 16.51 -22.64
N ALA A 76 15.22 15.88 -22.26
CA ALA A 76 14.13 15.67 -23.20
C ALA A 76 13.37 16.99 -23.38
N ILE A 77 13.11 17.36 -24.62
CA ILE A 77 12.37 18.57 -24.96
C ILE A 77 11.19 18.23 -25.86
N THR A 78 10.15 19.05 -25.82
CA THR A 78 9.00 18.95 -26.71
C THR A 78 8.56 20.35 -27.12
N ARG A 79 7.62 20.45 -28.06
CA ARG A 79 7.09 21.73 -28.54
C ARG A 79 5.58 21.65 -28.64
N ARG A 80 4.89 22.60 -28.02
CA ARG A 80 3.43 22.74 -28.14
C ARG A 80 3.07 23.04 -29.60
N PRO A 81 1.98 22.47 -30.14
CA PRO A 81 1.54 22.75 -31.49
C PRO A 81 1.30 24.26 -31.68
N GLY A 82 2.03 24.88 -32.61
CA GLY A 82 1.91 26.30 -32.93
C GLY A 82 2.79 27.24 -32.11
N GLU A 83 3.59 26.73 -31.17
CA GLU A 83 4.59 27.55 -30.46
C GLU A 83 5.97 27.50 -31.13
N ASP A 84 6.72 28.59 -31.01
CA ASP A 84 8.08 28.71 -31.57
C ASP A 84 9.16 28.10 -30.68
N HIS A 85 8.91 27.99 -29.36
CA HIS A 85 9.90 27.60 -28.37
C HIS A 85 9.77 26.13 -27.97
N TYR A 86 10.89 25.49 -27.66
CA TYR A 86 10.91 24.17 -27.04
C TYR A 86 10.77 24.29 -25.53
N ILE A 87 10.00 23.39 -24.95
CA ILE A 87 9.83 23.26 -23.50
C ILE A 87 10.52 21.99 -23.00
N ILE A 88 10.99 22.02 -21.76
CA ILE A 88 11.51 20.83 -21.09
C ILE A 88 10.37 19.83 -20.88
N ARG A 89 10.56 18.58 -21.30
CA ARG A 89 9.55 17.53 -21.20
C ARG A 89 9.45 16.95 -19.79
N ASN A 90 10.56 16.46 -19.29
CA ASN A 90 10.69 15.88 -17.95
C ASN A 90 12.01 16.39 -17.36
N GLY A 91 12.04 16.72 -16.08
CA GLY A 91 13.29 16.77 -15.33
C GLY A 91 14.38 17.66 -15.89
N GLY A 92 14.21 18.98 -15.83
CA GLY A 92 15.24 19.87 -16.40
C GLY A 92 15.08 21.35 -16.14
N ASN A 93 13.99 21.82 -15.53
CA ASN A 93 13.78 23.25 -15.28
C ASN A 93 14.89 23.87 -14.41
N THR A 94 15.31 23.18 -13.35
CA THR A 94 16.44 23.62 -12.52
C THR A 94 17.74 23.66 -13.31
N ARG A 95 18.01 22.65 -14.16
CA ARG A 95 19.21 22.61 -15.01
C ARG A 95 19.19 23.73 -16.04
N LEU A 96 18.02 24.02 -16.63
CA LEU A 96 17.84 25.13 -17.57
C LEU A 96 18.10 26.48 -16.90
N ALA A 97 17.61 26.69 -15.68
CA ALA A 97 17.89 27.90 -14.90
C ALA A 97 19.40 28.06 -14.64
N ILE A 98 20.07 26.99 -14.24
CA ILE A 98 21.53 26.96 -14.03
C ILE A 98 22.29 27.27 -15.33
N LEU A 99 21.87 26.70 -16.47
CA LEU A 99 22.50 26.97 -17.76
C LEU A 99 22.38 28.44 -18.16
N ARG A 100 21.22 29.07 -17.90
CA ARG A 100 21.04 30.52 -18.11
C ARG A 100 21.98 31.34 -17.25
N GLU A 101 22.12 30.97 -15.99
CA GLU A 101 23.02 31.64 -15.05
C GLU A 101 24.49 31.48 -15.47
N LEU A 102 24.94 30.26 -15.79
CA LEU A 102 26.31 29.99 -16.25
C LEU A 102 26.62 30.68 -17.58
N TRP A 103 25.69 30.72 -18.53
CA TRP A 103 25.85 31.49 -19.77
C TRP A 103 25.97 33.00 -19.50
N SER A 104 25.20 33.52 -18.54
CA SER A 104 25.28 34.93 -18.17
C SER A 104 26.63 35.30 -17.53
N GLU A 105 27.20 34.40 -16.71
CA GLU A 105 28.49 34.57 -16.02
C GLU A 105 29.68 34.39 -16.96
N THR A 106 29.68 33.32 -17.76
CA THR A 106 30.88 32.86 -18.49
C THR A 106 30.88 33.22 -19.96
N LYS A 107 29.71 33.37 -20.58
CA LYS A 107 29.54 33.49 -22.04
C LYS A 107 30.21 32.36 -22.84
N ASP A 108 30.35 31.18 -22.24
CA ASP A 108 30.88 29.99 -22.91
C ASP A 108 29.78 29.30 -23.74
N GLU A 109 30.06 29.06 -25.02
CA GLU A 109 29.12 28.47 -25.97
C GLU A 109 28.60 27.10 -25.54
N ARG A 110 29.35 26.35 -24.70
CA ARG A 110 28.91 25.04 -24.16
C ARG A 110 27.62 25.14 -23.32
N PHE A 111 27.34 26.31 -22.73
CA PHE A 111 26.11 26.56 -21.95
C PHE A 111 25.02 27.22 -22.80
N PHE A 112 25.35 27.62 -24.04
CA PHE A 112 24.43 28.22 -24.99
C PHE A 112 23.86 27.22 -25.99
N ARG A 113 24.69 26.31 -26.53
CA ARG A 113 24.27 25.23 -27.44
C ARG A 113 24.14 23.92 -26.67
N ILE A 114 22.92 23.43 -26.55
CA ILE A 114 22.58 22.30 -25.68
C ILE A 114 22.13 21.13 -26.54
N SER A 115 22.73 19.96 -26.34
CA SER A 115 22.28 18.71 -26.95
C SER A 115 21.04 18.20 -26.21
N CYS A 116 19.93 18.09 -26.91
CA CYS A 116 18.63 17.70 -26.38
C CYS A 116 18.04 16.51 -27.16
N LEU A 117 17.16 15.77 -26.51
CA LEU A 117 16.34 14.75 -27.19
C LEU A 117 14.95 15.33 -27.44
N PHE A 118 14.63 15.63 -28.70
CA PHE A 118 13.29 16.06 -29.05
C PHE A 118 12.34 14.86 -29.02
N ARG A 119 11.21 15.02 -28.33
CA ARG A 119 10.12 14.08 -28.37
C ARG A 119 8.84 14.77 -28.86
N PRO A 120 8.09 14.16 -29.79
CA PRO A 120 6.85 14.72 -30.31
C PRO A 120 5.84 15.02 -29.19
N TRP A 121 5.04 16.07 -29.41
CA TRP A 121 3.94 16.44 -28.52
C TRP A 121 2.89 15.33 -28.50
N PRO A 122 2.52 14.78 -27.33
CA PRO A 122 1.49 13.75 -27.27
C PRO A 122 0.10 14.36 -27.51
N SER A 123 -0.86 13.54 -27.91
CA SER A 123 -2.25 13.97 -28.13
C SER A 123 -2.87 14.62 -26.88
N ARG A 124 -2.56 14.06 -25.70
CA ARG A 124 -2.94 14.57 -24.36
C ARG A 124 -1.80 15.36 -23.73
N GLY A 125 -1.28 16.30 -24.50
CA GLY A 125 -0.08 17.11 -24.22
C GLY A 125 0.12 17.49 -22.77
N GLU A 126 -0.72 18.39 -22.28
CA GLU A 126 -0.57 19.00 -20.95
C GLU A 126 -0.70 18.00 -19.81
N VAL A 127 -1.63 17.06 -19.91
CA VAL A 127 -1.82 16.00 -18.92
C VAL A 127 -0.55 15.17 -18.78
N VAL A 128 -0.05 14.64 -19.90
CA VAL A 128 1.14 13.75 -19.90
C VAL A 128 2.39 14.48 -19.41
N MET A 129 2.51 15.76 -19.75
CA MET A 129 3.61 16.62 -19.30
C MET A 129 3.55 16.82 -17.78
N LEU A 130 2.40 17.25 -17.26
CA LEU A 130 2.23 17.53 -15.84
C LEU A 130 2.36 16.26 -14.98
N THR A 131 1.72 15.15 -15.37
CA THR A 131 1.82 13.88 -14.62
C THR A 131 3.25 13.34 -14.64
N GLY A 132 3.98 13.49 -15.74
CA GLY A 132 5.40 13.16 -15.82
C GLY A 132 6.25 13.95 -14.83
N HIS A 133 6.03 15.27 -14.74
CA HIS A 133 6.71 16.12 -13.77
C HIS A 133 6.34 15.78 -12.31
N LEU A 134 5.07 15.46 -12.04
CA LEU A 134 4.63 15.04 -10.70
C LEU A 134 5.27 13.72 -10.27
N ALA A 135 5.23 12.70 -11.13
CA ALA A 135 5.81 11.40 -10.85
C ALA A 135 7.33 11.48 -10.65
N GLU A 136 8.05 12.24 -11.49
CA GLU A 136 9.49 12.39 -11.35
C GLU A 136 9.89 13.09 -10.04
N ASN A 137 9.18 14.16 -9.67
CA ASN A 137 9.50 14.90 -8.47
C ASN A 137 9.13 14.12 -7.19
N GLU A 138 8.10 13.27 -7.24
CA GLU A 138 7.73 12.36 -6.14
C GLU A 138 8.81 11.30 -5.91
N LEU A 139 9.32 10.67 -6.98
CA LEU A 139 10.44 9.72 -6.90
C LEU A 139 11.72 10.32 -6.29
N ARG A 140 11.87 11.64 -6.36
CA ARG A 140 13.02 12.37 -5.79
C ARG A 140 12.73 12.98 -4.41
N GLY A 141 11.53 12.80 -3.85
CA GLY A 141 11.12 13.39 -2.57
C GLY A 141 11.11 14.93 -2.59
N GLY A 142 10.96 15.54 -3.76
CA GLY A 142 11.26 16.97 -3.96
C GLY A 142 10.09 17.93 -3.79
N LEU A 143 8.85 17.44 -3.64
CA LEU A 143 7.64 18.27 -3.52
C LEU A 143 7.13 18.27 -2.08
N THR A 144 6.80 19.46 -1.60
CA THR A 144 5.99 19.62 -0.39
C THR A 144 4.57 19.10 -0.62
N PHE A 145 3.85 18.79 0.47
CA PHE A 145 2.46 18.35 0.40
C PHE A 145 1.59 19.32 -0.43
N ILE A 146 1.78 20.63 -0.24
CA ILE A 146 0.99 21.65 -0.92
C ILE A 146 1.34 21.79 -2.39
N GLU A 147 2.62 21.65 -2.77
CA GLU A 147 3.03 21.64 -4.18
C GLU A 147 2.43 20.44 -4.92
N ARG A 148 2.40 19.27 -4.27
CA ARG A 148 1.71 18.08 -4.79
C ARG A 148 0.21 18.33 -4.97
N ALA A 149 -0.44 18.93 -3.97
CA ALA A 149 -1.87 19.22 -3.99
C ALA A 149 -2.25 20.17 -5.15
N LEU A 150 -1.48 21.24 -5.35
CA LEU A 150 -1.68 22.19 -6.45
C LEU A 150 -1.44 21.53 -7.82
N GLY A 151 -0.46 20.63 -7.92
CA GLY A 151 -0.24 19.85 -9.14
C GLY A 151 -1.40 18.92 -9.48
N VAL A 152 -1.97 18.25 -8.49
CA VAL A 152 -3.16 17.40 -8.66
C VAL A 152 -4.39 18.23 -9.05
N GLU A 153 -4.58 19.40 -8.45
CA GLU A 153 -5.64 20.33 -8.84
C GLU A 153 -5.46 20.80 -10.28
N LYS A 154 -4.24 21.14 -10.69
CA LYS A 154 -3.97 21.56 -12.07
C LYS A 154 -4.19 20.43 -13.08
N ALA A 155 -3.84 19.20 -12.70
CA ALA A 155 -4.11 18.02 -13.51
C ALA A 155 -5.62 17.82 -13.69
N ARG A 156 -6.42 18.01 -12.63
CA ARG A 156 -7.88 18.00 -12.71
C ARG A 156 -8.39 19.00 -13.74
N GLU A 157 -7.92 20.24 -13.72
CA GLU A 157 -8.32 21.26 -14.71
C GLU A 157 -8.04 20.81 -16.15
N PHE A 158 -6.87 20.21 -16.41
CA PHE A 158 -6.56 19.70 -17.75
C PHE A 158 -7.45 18.55 -18.17
N TYR A 159 -7.76 17.62 -17.27
CA TYR A 159 -8.70 16.54 -17.58
C TYR A 159 -10.12 17.06 -17.82
N GLU A 160 -10.56 18.07 -17.07
CA GLU A 160 -11.87 18.72 -17.24
C GLU A 160 -11.93 19.48 -18.57
N GLN A 161 -10.84 20.14 -18.99
CA GLN A 161 -10.73 20.78 -20.31
C GLN A 161 -10.80 19.77 -21.47
N GLU A 162 -10.18 18.60 -21.32
CA GLU A 162 -10.23 17.54 -22.34
C GLU A 162 -11.63 16.91 -22.45
N THR A 163 -12.36 16.80 -21.34
CA THR A 163 -13.65 16.10 -21.29
C THR A 163 -14.84 17.04 -21.50
N GLY A 164 -14.68 18.32 -21.14
CA GLY A 164 -15.76 19.32 -21.10
C GLY A 164 -16.64 19.25 -19.84
N ASP A 165 -16.41 18.28 -18.96
CA ASP A 165 -17.22 18.01 -17.76
C ASP A 165 -16.36 18.03 -16.49
N SER A 166 -16.99 18.39 -15.36
CA SER A 166 -16.36 18.32 -14.03
C SER A 166 -16.08 16.88 -13.62
N LEU A 167 -14.94 16.64 -12.98
CA LEU A 167 -14.54 15.28 -12.58
C LEU A 167 -14.82 15.01 -11.11
N SER A 168 -15.35 13.82 -10.83
CA SER A 168 -15.40 13.31 -9.46
C SER A 168 -13.99 12.97 -8.97
N GLN A 169 -13.78 12.97 -7.66
CA GLN A 169 -12.47 12.63 -7.07
C GLN A 169 -12.04 11.19 -7.39
N SER A 170 -12.98 10.24 -7.43
CA SER A 170 -12.72 8.84 -7.82
C SER A 170 -12.31 8.73 -9.28
N GLU A 171 -12.92 9.54 -10.15
CA GLU A 171 -12.56 9.59 -11.56
C GLU A 171 -11.17 10.18 -11.76
N LEU A 172 -10.86 11.27 -11.07
CA LEU A 172 -9.55 11.89 -11.08
C LEU A 172 -8.46 10.90 -10.63
N ALA A 173 -8.69 10.17 -9.54
CA ALA A 173 -7.78 9.12 -9.07
C ALA A 173 -7.50 8.05 -10.14
N ARG A 174 -8.55 7.57 -10.81
CA ARG A 174 -8.45 6.57 -11.88
C ARG A 174 -7.63 7.09 -13.07
N ARG A 175 -7.86 8.33 -13.50
CA ARG A 175 -7.15 8.94 -14.63
C ARG A 175 -5.69 9.22 -14.31
N LEU A 176 -5.40 9.79 -13.13
CA LEU A 176 -4.03 10.01 -12.67
C LEU A 176 -3.25 8.69 -12.60
N ALA A 177 -3.86 7.62 -12.08
CA ALA A 177 -3.25 6.29 -12.05
C ALA A 177 -2.96 5.75 -13.47
N ALA A 178 -3.89 5.93 -14.41
CA ALA A 178 -3.70 5.52 -15.80
C ALA A 178 -2.56 6.29 -16.50
N ASP A 179 -2.36 7.55 -16.15
CA ASP A 179 -1.30 8.42 -16.69
C ASP A 179 0.01 8.36 -15.88
N GLY A 180 0.16 7.38 -14.98
CA GLY A 180 1.42 7.06 -14.30
C GLY A 180 1.64 7.74 -12.94
N PHE A 181 0.61 8.35 -12.36
CA PHE A 181 0.65 9.01 -11.05
C PHE A 181 -0.47 8.50 -10.12
N PRO A 182 -0.33 7.30 -9.50
CA PRO A 182 -1.39 6.71 -8.70
C PRO A 182 -1.60 7.47 -7.38
N VAL A 183 -2.78 8.07 -7.21
CA VAL A 183 -3.19 8.74 -5.95
C VAL A 183 -4.58 8.27 -5.53
N GLN A 184 -4.73 7.94 -4.24
CA GLN A 184 -6.02 7.51 -3.69
C GLN A 184 -7.02 8.68 -3.58
N GLN A 185 -8.32 8.39 -3.77
CA GLN A 185 -9.38 9.40 -3.65
C GLN A 185 -9.39 10.12 -2.29
N SER A 186 -9.16 9.39 -1.19
CA SER A 186 -9.10 9.98 0.15
C SER A 186 -7.98 11.02 0.28
N HIS A 187 -6.85 10.80 -0.40
CA HIS A 187 -5.73 11.73 -0.43
C HIS A 187 -6.05 12.96 -1.29
N ILE A 188 -6.71 12.77 -2.45
CA ILE A 188 -7.20 13.88 -3.29
C ILE A 188 -8.16 14.78 -2.49
N SER A 189 -9.06 14.19 -1.70
CA SER A 189 -9.97 14.97 -0.86
C SER A 189 -9.23 15.83 0.16
N ARG A 190 -8.21 15.27 0.83
CA ARG A 190 -7.39 16.01 1.81
C ARG A 190 -6.56 17.11 1.15
N MET A 191 -5.99 16.83 -0.03
CA MET A 191 -5.26 17.83 -0.82
C MET A 191 -6.18 19.00 -1.20
N ASN A 192 -7.40 18.72 -1.64
CA ASN A 192 -8.39 19.75 -1.96
C ASN A 192 -8.75 20.59 -0.72
N ASP A 193 -9.02 19.94 0.42
CA ASP A 193 -9.30 20.64 1.69
C ASP A 193 -8.13 21.57 2.08
N ALA A 194 -6.88 21.10 1.94
CA ALA A 194 -5.71 21.91 2.24
C ALA A 194 -5.55 23.11 1.30
N VAL A 195 -5.72 22.92 -0.01
CA VAL A 195 -5.66 24.02 -1.00
C VAL A 195 -6.78 25.04 -0.78
N ARG A 196 -7.98 24.57 -0.43
CA ARG A 196 -9.14 25.45 -0.27
C ARG A 196 -9.12 26.23 1.03
N TYR A 197 -8.74 25.60 2.15
CA TYR A 197 -8.94 26.18 3.49
C TYR A 197 -7.64 26.52 4.22
N LEU A 198 -6.53 25.81 3.96
CA LEU A 198 -5.27 26.04 4.69
C LEU A 198 -4.32 26.93 3.89
N LEU A 199 -4.22 26.75 2.58
CA LEU A 199 -3.34 27.54 1.72
C LEU A 199 -3.60 29.05 1.76
N PRO A 200 -4.86 29.54 1.80
CA PRO A 200 -5.11 30.97 1.94
C PRO A 200 -4.68 31.54 3.30
N ALA A 201 -4.64 30.70 4.35
CA ALA A 201 -4.39 31.14 5.72
C ALA A 201 -2.91 31.00 6.14
N ILE A 202 -2.26 29.89 5.81
CA ILE A 202 -0.88 29.56 6.22
C ILE A 202 0.04 29.18 5.05
N PRO A 203 0.15 30.03 4.00
CA PRO A 203 0.94 29.70 2.81
C PRO A 203 2.42 29.51 3.13
N ALA A 204 3.03 30.35 3.96
CA ALA A 204 4.45 30.28 4.24
C ALA A 204 4.82 28.98 4.98
N VAL A 205 4.00 28.53 5.93
CA VAL A 205 4.21 27.24 6.64
C VAL A 205 4.00 26.04 5.72
N LEU A 206 2.97 26.05 4.87
CA LEU A 206 2.69 24.95 3.93
C LEU A 206 3.82 24.78 2.91
N TYR A 207 4.25 25.87 2.26
CA TYR A 207 5.43 25.82 1.41
C TYR A 207 6.70 25.55 2.21
N GLY A 208 6.74 25.92 3.50
CA GLY A 208 7.76 25.59 4.49
C GLY A 208 8.06 24.09 4.62
N GLY A 209 7.15 23.22 4.15
CA GLY A 209 7.28 21.77 4.24
C GLY A 209 6.43 21.18 5.36
N LEU A 210 5.32 21.83 5.72
CA LEU A 210 4.38 21.28 6.69
C LEU A 210 3.98 19.85 6.30
N GLY A 211 4.27 18.91 7.20
CA GLY A 211 4.07 17.48 6.95
C GLY A 211 2.59 17.12 6.81
N ARG A 212 2.34 16.02 6.09
CA ARG A 212 0.98 15.49 5.83
C ARG A 212 0.15 15.31 7.11
N HIS A 213 0.72 14.73 8.16
CA HIS A 213 0.01 14.51 9.43
C HIS A 213 -0.48 15.82 10.06
N GLN A 214 0.31 16.88 9.96
CA GLN A 214 -0.07 18.19 10.50
C GLN A 214 -1.20 18.80 9.68
N VAL A 215 -1.13 18.71 8.36
CA VAL A 215 -2.21 19.15 7.45
C VAL A 215 -3.52 18.40 7.74
N GLU A 216 -3.44 17.08 7.92
CA GLU A 216 -4.59 16.24 8.26
C GLU A 216 -5.19 16.65 9.61
N ARG A 217 -4.37 16.85 10.64
CA ARG A 217 -4.81 17.32 11.94
C ARG A 217 -5.51 18.67 11.87
N LEU A 218 -4.98 19.63 11.11
CA LEU A 218 -5.61 20.92 10.89
C LEU A 218 -6.96 20.81 10.18
N SER A 219 -7.07 19.91 9.19
CA SER A 219 -8.35 19.68 8.49
C SER A 219 -9.42 19.06 9.41
N VAL A 220 -9.03 18.12 10.27
CA VAL A 220 -9.93 17.52 11.26
C VAL A 220 -10.36 18.57 12.29
N MET A 221 -9.40 19.34 12.81
CA MET A 221 -9.67 20.42 13.75
C MET A 221 -10.62 21.47 13.15
N ARG A 222 -10.41 21.90 11.90
CA ARG A 222 -11.32 22.80 11.19
C ARG A 222 -12.74 22.25 11.16
N LYS A 223 -12.91 20.97 10.81
CA LYS A 223 -14.24 20.32 10.76
C LYS A 223 -14.90 20.30 12.14
N ALA A 224 -14.15 19.98 13.20
CA ALA A 224 -14.66 20.01 14.57
C ALA A 224 -15.07 21.42 15.00
N CYS A 225 -14.24 22.45 14.73
CA CYS A 225 -14.58 23.84 15.00
C CYS A 225 -15.82 24.29 14.22
N LEU A 226 -15.95 23.91 12.94
CA LEU A 226 -17.12 24.24 12.14
C LEU A 226 -18.40 23.63 12.72
N PHE A 227 -18.38 22.37 13.15
CA PHE A 227 -19.53 21.73 13.79
C PHE A 227 -19.91 22.42 15.11
N ALA A 228 -18.93 22.77 15.94
CA ALA A 228 -19.17 23.53 17.17
C ALA A 228 -19.76 24.91 16.85
N TRP A 229 -19.18 25.61 15.87
CA TRP A 229 -19.67 26.91 15.40
C TRP A 229 -21.13 26.81 14.96
N GLU A 230 -21.48 25.88 14.06
CA GLU A 230 -22.86 25.69 13.60
C GLU A 230 -23.84 25.33 14.73
N ARG A 231 -23.37 24.66 15.79
CA ARG A 231 -24.18 24.31 16.96
C ARG A 231 -24.51 25.54 17.81
N TYR A 232 -23.52 26.39 18.08
CA TYR A 232 -23.64 27.50 19.03
C TYR A 232 -23.95 28.85 18.39
N ALA A 233 -23.63 29.04 17.11
CA ALA A 233 -23.94 30.25 16.34
C ALA A 233 -25.42 30.37 15.96
N LYS A 234 -26.19 29.27 16.00
CA LYS A 234 -27.60 29.25 15.60
C LYS A 234 -28.42 30.31 16.34
N GLY A 235 -28.95 31.27 15.59
CA GLY A 235 -29.82 32.33 16.10
C GLY A 235 -29.10 33.53 16.71
N ARG A 236 -27.78 33.65 16.56
CA ARG A 236 -26.99 34.81 17.00
C ARG A 236 -26.48 35.63 15.80
N PRO A 237 -26.58 36.98 15.84
CA PRO A 237 -25.91 37.83 14.89
C PRO A 237 -24.41 37.88 15.24
N LEU A 238 -23.59 37.14 14.50
CA LEU A 238 -22.14 37.19 14.61
C LEU A 238 -21.57 38.24 13.67
N VAL A 239 -20.42 38.82 14.05
CA VAL A 239 -19.75 39.89 13.30
C VAL A 239 -19.07 39.34 12.04
N GLN A 240 -18.65 38.08 12.06
CA GLN A 240 -17.97 37.38 10.97
C GLN A 240 -18.49 35.95 10.82
N ASP A 241 -18.28 35.37 9.64
CA ASP A 241 -18.57 33.95 9.42
C ASP A 241 -17.42 33.05 9.92
N PHE A 242 -17.63 31.74 9.87
CA PHE A 242 -16.64 30.77 10.34
C PHE A 242 -15.37 30.76 9.48
N ASP A 243 -15.50 30.93 8.17
CA ASP A 243 -14.35 30.82 7.27
C ASP A 243 -13.41 32.01 7.47
N ASP A 244 -13.94 33.23 7.60
CA ASP A 244 -13.19 34.43 7.93
C ASP A 244 -12.51 34.31 9.29
N PHE A 245 -13.23 33.85 10.31
CA PHE A 245 -12.69 33.55 11.64
C PHE A 245 -11.54 32.55 11.60
N PHE A 246 -11.74 31.42 10.94
CA PHE A 246 -10.74 30.36 10.86
C PHE A 246 -9.48 30.85 10.14
N MET A 247 -9.63 31.59 9.04
CA MET A 247 -8.51 32.17 8.30
C MET A 247 -7.75 33.20 9.14
N GLU A 248 -8.45 34.09 9.85
CA GLU A 248 -7.84 35.10 10.71
C GLU A 248 -6.99 34.46 11.81
N VAL A 249 -7.53 33.48 12.54
CA VAL A 249 -6.81 32.77 13.60
C VAL A 249 -5.60 32.03 13.04
N LEU A 250 -5.77 31.26 11.96
CA LEU A 250 -4.66 30.49 11.39
C LEU A 250 -3.54 31.38 10.84
N SER A 251 -3.87 32.55 10.29
CA SER A 251 -2.88 33.46 9.71
C SER A 251 -1.83 33.95 10.71
N GLN A 252 -2.17 33.98 12.00
CA GLN A 252 -1.25 34.34 13.08
C GLN A 252 -0.09 33.35 13.23
N PHE A 253 -0.27 32.12 12.71
CA PHE A 253 0.71 31.04 12.76
C PHE A 253 1.51 30.89 11.46
N ASP A 254 1.39 31.82 10.49
CA ASP A 254 2.11 31.75 9.20
C ASP A 254 3.56 32.27 9.24
N SER A 255 4.29 32.03 10.34
CA SER A 255 5.68 32.46 10.49
C SER A 255 6.67 31.34 10.13
N GLN A 256 7.58 31.58 9.19
CA GLN A 256 8.65 30.62 8.85
C GLN A 256 9.78 30.69 9.89
N GLY A 257 9.89 29.70 10.77
CA GLY A 257 11.05 29.55 11.66
C GLY A 257 10.76 28.84 12.98
N ASP A 258 9.52 28.93 13.47
CA ASP A 258 9.10 28.25 14.70
C ASP A 258 8.53 26.86 14.38
N GLU A 259 8.71 25.93 15.32
CA GLU A 259 8.07 24.61 15.24
C GLU A 259 6.55 24.80 15.26
N PHE A 260 5.90 24.48 14.13
CA PHE A 260 4.46 24.60 14.00
C PHE A 260 3.79 23.70 15.03
N ALA A 261 3.16 24.32 16.05
CA ALA A 261 2.56 23.62 17.18
C ALA A 261 1.03 23.59 17.02
N PRO A 262 0.43 22.46 16.58
CA PRO A 262 -1.01 22.38 16.34
C PRO A 262 -1.84 22.56 17.62
N GLN A 263 -1.26 22.25 18.78
CA GLN A 263 -1.89 22.47 20.08
C GLN A 263 -2.13 23.96 20.35
N ARG A 264 -1.18 24.83 20.00
CA ARG A 264 -1.37 26.28 20.16
C ARG A 264 -2.44 26.81 19.23
N VAL A 265 -2.50 26.29 17.99
CA VAL A 265 -3.57 26.63 17.04
C VAL A 265 -4.93 26.19 17.60
N GLN A 266 -5.00 25.01 18.21
CA GLN A 266 -6.21 24.50 18.85
C GLN A 266 -6.66 25.40 20.02
N ASP A 267 -5.75 25.75 20.93
CA ASP A 267 -6.06 26.59 22.08
C ASP A 267 -6.54 27.99 21.65
N GLU A 268 -5.90 28.58 20.64
CA GLU A 268 -6.28 29.89 20.10
C GLU A 268 -7.65 29.86 19.39
N LEU A 269 -7.91 28.81 18.60
CA LEU A 269 -9.22 28.60 17.97
C LEU A 269 -10.32 28.47 19.03
N ILE A 270 -10.09 27.71 20.09
CA ILE A 270 -11.08 27.53 21.17
C ILE A 270 -11.25 28.85 21.95
N GLY A 271 -10.15 29.53 22.28
CA GLY A 271 -10.17 30.79 23.04
C GLY A 271 -10.96 31.88 22.33
N GLN A 272 -10.62 32.18 21.08
CA GLN A 272 -11.33 33.22 20.32
C GLN A 272 -12.77 32.80 19.98
N MET A 273 -13.02 31.52 19.72
CA MET A 273 -14.39 31.01 19.50
C MET A 273 -15.23 31.10 20.78
N SER A 274 -14.63 30.88 21.96
CA SER A 274 -15.26 31.07 23.28
C SER A 274 -15.71 32.53 23.47
N GLU A 275 -14.84 33.49 23.14
CA GLU A 275 -15.17 34.91 23.23
C GLU A 275 -16.28 35.32 22.25
N LEU A 276 -16.19 34.89 20.99
CA LEU A 276 -17.15 35.24 19.95
C LEU A 276 -18.53 34.62 20.18
N LEU A 277 -18.58 33.36 20.65
CA LEU A 277 -19.83 32.64 20.89
C LEU A 277 -20.37 32.85 22.32
N GLY A 278 -19.56 33.41 23.23
CA GLY A 278 -19.87 33.53 24.64
C GLY A 278 -20.10 32.17 25.31
N ILE A 279 -19.32 31.16 24.90
CA ILE A 279 -19.36 29.79 25.44
C ILE A 279 -18.08 29.57 26.22
N ASP A 280 -18.18 28.88 27.35
CA ASP A 280 -17.03 28.56 28.18
C ASP A 280 -15.97 27.72 27.42
N TYR A 281 -14.70 28.01 27.69
CA TYR A 281 -13.56 27.33 27.06
C TYR A 281 -13.61 25.82 27.24
N ASP A 282 -13.90 25.34 28.45
CA ASP A 282 -13.86 23.91 28.77
C ASP A 282 -14.99 23.15 28.04
N VAL A 283 -16.13 23.81 27.84
CA VAL A 283 -17.26 23.27 27.07
C VAL A 283 -16.89 23.11 25.60
N LEU A 284 -16.28 24.13 24.99
CA LEU A 284 -15.82 24.05 23.60
C LEU A 284 -14.67 23.04 23.44
N ALA A 285 -13.72 23.02 24.37
CA ALA A 285 -12.61 22.07 24.35
C ALA A 285 -13.10 20.61 24.42
N LEU A 286 -14.11 20.33 25.25
CA LEU A 286 -14.74 19.01 25.33
C LEU A 286 -15.44 18.64 24.01
N ASP A 287 -16.23 19.54 23.44
CA ASP A 287 -16.94 19.29 22.18
C ASP A 287 -15.99 19.02 21.00
N LEU A 288 -14.86 19.75 20.94
CA LEU A 288 -13.85 19.57 19.89
C LEU A 288 -13.10 18.25 20.06
N THR A 289 -12.69 17.90 21.28
CA THR A 289 -11.98 16.63 21.56
C THR A 289 -12.89 15.42 21.36
N GLU A 290 -14.18 15.52 21.71
CA GLU A 290 -15.16 14.47 21.46
C GLU A 290 -15.43 14.29 19.95
N SER A 291 -15.45 15.40 19.19
CA SER A 291 -15.62 15.36 17.74
C SER A 291 -14.38 14.79 17.04
N GLU A 292 -13.18 15.13 17.50
CA GLU A 292 -11.91 14.59 16.99
C GLU A 292 -11.80 13.09 17.28
N SER A 293 -12.16 12.65 18.49
CA SER A 293 -12.15 11.24 18.88
C SER A 293 -13.24 10.42 18.17
N ARG A 294 -14.44 10.96 17.95
CA ARG A 294 -15.46 10.31 17.09
C ARG A 294 -14.99 10.22 15.63
N HIS A 295 -14.40 11.27 15.07
CA HIS A 295 -13.89 11.24 13.71
C HIS A 295 -12.73 10.23 13.58
N ARG A 296 -11.84 10.18 14.58
CA ARG A 296 -10.78 9.17 14.66
C ARG A 296 -11.36 7.76 14.79
N ALA A 297 -12.40 7.55 15.59
CA ALA A 297 -13.07 6.25 15.75
C ALA A 297 -13.84 5.80 14.50
N LEU A 298 -14.33 6.73 13.68
CA LEU A 298 -15.00 6.44 12.40
C LEU A 298 -14.02 6.16 11.25
N ILE A 299 -12.78 6.67 11.36
CA ILE A 299 -11.72 6.48 10.36
C ILE A 299 -10.79 5.32 10.73
N SER A 300 -10.70 4.97 12.02
CA SER A 300 -9.98 3.79 12.49
C SER A 300 -10.87 2.56 12.35
N ASP A 301 -10.30 1.41 12.00
CA ASP A 301 -11.02 0.14 12.12
C ASP A 301 -11.49 -0.06 13.58
N PRO A 302 -12.70 -0.62 13.79
CA PRO A 302 -13.28 -0.70 15.12
C PRO A 302 -12.38 -1.53 16.04
N THR A 303 -11.78 -0.86 17.03
CA THR A 303 -11.12 -1.55 18.13
C THR A 303 -12.23 -2.21 18.96
N PRO A 304 -12.18 -3.53 19.23
CA PRO A 304 -13.16 -4.16 20.10
C PRO A 304 -13.12 -3.48 21.48
N PRO A 305 -14.27 -3.24 22.14
CA PRO A 305 -14.30 -2.49 23.37
C PRO A 305 -13.50 -3.22 24.45
N SER A 306 -12.51 -2.53 25.02
CA SER A 306 -11.80 -3.00 26.20
C SER A 306 -12.81 -3.20 27.34
N ALA A 307 -12.67 -4.32 28.06
CA ALA A 307 -13.54 -4.70 29.17
C ALA A 307 -13.65 -3.55 30.20
N PRO A 308 -14.84 -3.36 30.82
CA PRO A 308 -15.06 -2.27 31.77
C PRO A 308 -14.16 -2.39 33.01
N PRO A 309 -13.78 -1.27 33.66
CA PRO A 309 -12.93 -1.31 34.84
C PRO A 309 -13.66 -2.03 35.97
N ALA A 310 -13.04 -3.08 36.52
CA ALA A 310 -13.55 -3.75 37.71
C ALA A 310 -13.55 -2.77 38.89
N LEU A 311 -14.71 -2.57 39.50
CA LEU A 311 -14.85 -1.84 40.76
C LEU A 311 -14.08 -2.59 41.87
N PRO A 312 -13.40 -1.89 42.80
CA PRO A 312 -12.65 -2.53 43.86
C PRO A 312 -13.61 -3.15 44.89
N GLU A 313 -13.42 -4.44 45.19
CA GLU A 313 -14.16 -5.14 46.25
C GLU A 313 -13.73 -4.63 47.65
N PRO A 314 -14.68 -4.54 48.61
CA PRO A 314 -14.40 -4.04 49.95
C PRO A 314 -13.52 -5.00 50.75
N GLY A 315 -12.44 -4.47 51.31
CA GLY A 315 -11.42 -5.21 52.04
C GLY A 315 -11.94 -5.95 53.27
N THR A 316 -11.45 -7.18 53.43
CA THR A 316 -11.50 -7.91 54.70
C THR A 316 -10.15 -7.77 55.39
N MET A 317 -10.18 -7.31 56.63
CA MET A 317 -9.02 -6.85 57.43
C MET A 317 -7.91 -7.90 57.60
N GLU A 318 -6.68 -7.40 57.63
CA GLU A 318 -5.45 -8.12 57.95
C GLU A 318 -5.48 -8.80 59.34
N ARG A 319 -4.90 -9.99 59.43
CA ARG A 319 -4.27 -10.50 60.66
C ARG A 319 -2.93 -11.19 60.32
N PRO A 320 -1.83 -10.92 61.05
CA PRO A 320 -0.45 -11.20 60.62
C PRO A 320 0.04 -12.62 60.97
N PRO A 321 1.25 -13.03 60.53
CA PRO A 321 1.55 -14.42 60.16
C PRO A 321 2.23 -15.25 61.26
N ALA A 322 2.12 -16.57 61.17
CA ALA A 322 3.13 -17.52 61.66
C ALA A 322 3.00 -18.90 60.97
N THR A 323 4.09 -19.29 60.31
CA THR A 323 4.45 -20.64 59.80
C THR A 323 4.97 -21.55 60.93
N PRO A 324 5.33 -22.84 60.71
CA PRO A 324 4.77 -23.87 59.80
C PRO A 324 4.69 -25.31 60.40
N ALA A 325 4.16 -26.24 59.58
CA ALA A 325 4.56 -27.66 59.41
C ALA A 325 4.02 -28.76 60.38
N PRO A 326 4.04 -30.06 59.98
CA PRO A 326 3.67 -30.64 58.68
C PRO A 326 2.92 -32.02 58.74
N THR A 327 2.57 -32.51 57.54
CA THR A 327 2.60 -33.92 57.02
C THR A 327 1.44 -34.92 57.18
N ALA A 328 0.98 -35.35 55.97
CA ALA A 328 0.73 -36.73 55.49
C ALA A 328 -0.66 -37.40 55.73
N PRO A 329 -0.99 -38.49 55.02
CA PRO A 329 -1.27 -38.55 53.57
C PRO A 329 -2.59 -39.33 53.21
N THR A 330 -2.85 -39.42 51.91
CA THR A 330 -3.86 -40.17 51.10
C THR A 330 -4.27 -41.58 51.61
N PRO A 331 -5.44 -42.19 51.24
CA PRO A 331 -5.58 -42.81 49.90
C PRO A 331 -7.01 -42.97 49.31
N ALA A 332 -6.99 -43.49 48.08
CA ALA A 332 -8.02 -43.89 47.11
C ALA A 332 -9.12 -44.88 47.55
N ALA A 333 -10.21 -44.97 46.77
CA ALA A 333 -10.82 -46.23 46.29
C ALA A 333 -11.89 -46.01 45.19
N THR A 334 -12.12 -47.09 44.43
CA THR A 334 -12.66 -47.23 43.07
C THR A 334 -14.17 -47.68 43.07
N PRO A 335 -14.79 -48.28 42.01
CA PRO A 335 -15.79 -47.66 41.11
C PRO A 335 -17.16 -48.41 40.97
N GLY A 336 -18.03 -47.92 40.05
CA GLY A 336 -19.12 -48.66 39.37
C GLY A 336 -20.53 -48.10 39.63
N SER A 337 -21.57 -48.14 38.77
CA SER A 337 -21.78 -48.36 37.33
C SER A 337 -23.31 -48.22 37.05
N ARG A 338 -23.71 -47.73 35.86
CA ARG A 338 -25.07 -47.70 35.22
C ARG A 338 -26.07 -46.68 35.82
N ASP A 339 -26.89 -45.92 35.08
CA ASP A 339 -27.74 -46.21 33.91
C ASP A 339 -27.91 -45.02 32.93
N ARG A 340 -28.50 -45.33 31.76
CA ARG A 340 -28.88 -44.43 30.65
C ARG A 340 -30.17 -43.65 30.96
N GLU A 341 -30.29 -42.40 30.46
CA GLU A 341 -31.32 -41.99 29.48
C GLU A 341 -31.19 -40.49 29.10
N ASP A 342 -31.28 -40.28 27.78
CA ASP A 342 -31.63 -39.12 26.94
C ASP A 342 -31.75 -37.69 27.49
N GLY A 343 -31.26 -36.73 26.67
CA GLY A 343 -31.83 -35.38 26.60
C GLY A 343 -30.87 -34.22 26.39
N SER A 344 -30.43 -34.03 25.14
CA SER A 344 -30.18 -32.74 24.46
C SER A 344 -29.58 -31.54 25.24
N GLY A 345 -28.36 -31.18 24.84
CA GLY A 345 -28.06 -29.81 24.41
C GLY A 345 -27.28 -28.93 25.38
N THR A 346 -26.19 -28.37 24.86
CA THR A 346 -25.48 -27.16 25.32
C THR A 346 -24.87 -27.23 26.72
N ASP A 347 -23.57 -27.54 26.82
CA ASP A 347 -22.54 -26.53 27.05
C ASP A 347 -21.14 -27.19 27.10
N GLY A 348 -20.09 -26.38 26.94
CA GLY A 348 -18.82 -26.69 27.60
C GLY A 348 -17.63 -26.89 26.67
N SER A 349 -17.01 -25.77 26.27
CA SER A 349 -15.55 -25.74 26.17
C SER A 349 -14.94 -26.11 27.52
N PRO A 350 -13.99 -27.06 27.62
CA PRO A 350 -13.13 -27.15 28.77
C PRO A 350 -11.97 -26.16 28.61
N ALA A 351 -12.08 -25.11 29.42
CA ALA A 351 -11.01 -24.45 30.15
C ALA A 351 -9.55 -24.81 29.83
N GLY A 352 -8.80 -23.75 29.48
CA GLY A 352 -7.62 -23.36 30.26
C GLY A 352 -6.35 -24.18 30.04
N SER A 353 -5.67 -23.93 28.91
CA SER A 353 -4.22 -24.08 28.84
C SER A 353 -3.55 -22.77 29.24
N PRO A 354 -2.40 -22.78 29.93
CA PRO A 354 -1.71 -21.58 30.35
C PRO A 354 -1.28 -20.79 29.11
N VAL A 355 -1.66 -19.51 29.06
CA VAL A 355 -1.29 -18.61 27.96
C VAL A 355 0.24 -18.52 27.92
N ALA A 356 0.85 -19.12 26.90
CA ALA A 356 2.27 -18.96 26.62
C ALA A 356 2.55 -17.46 26.39
N ALA A 357 3.69 -16.98 26.89
CA ALA A 357 4.06 -15.58 26.75
C ALA A 357 4.09 -15.20 25.25
N PRO A 358 3.71 -13.96 24.87
CA PRO A 358 3.65 -13.53 23.47
C PRO A 358 4.93 -13.81 22.65
N GLY A 359 6.09 -13.90 23.31
CA GLY A 359 7.37 -14.24 22.70
C GLY A 359 7.48 -15.67 22.14
N ASP A 360 6.81 -16.66 22.74
CA ASP A 360 6.89 -18.06 22.29
C ASP A 360 6.09 -18.29 21.00
N LEU A 361 4.97 -17.56 20.84
CA LEU A 361 4.17 -17.57 19.62
C LEU A 361 4.96 -16.97 18.45
N LEU A 362 5.64 -15.83 18.67
CA LEU A 362 6.47 -15.17 17.67
C LEU A 362 7.58 -16.07 17.13
N GLN A 363 8.27 -16.79 18.00
CA GLN A 363 9.36 -17.68 17.60
C GLN A 363 8.87 -18.84 16.71
N GLY A 364 7.64 -19.32 16.91
CA GLY A 364 7.02 -20.39 16.13
C GLY A 364 6.64 -20.01 14.69
N HIS A 365 6.54 -18.71 14.39
CA HIS A 365 6.20 -18.18 13.06
C HIS A 365 7.42 -17.78 12.22
N ILE A 366 8.62 -17.78 12.82
CA ILE A 366 9.86 -17.42 12.13
C ILE A 366 10.48 -18.70 11.55
N VAL A 367 10.19 -19.00 10.27
CA VAL A 367 10.77 -20.17 9.55
C VAL A 367 12.28 -19.98 9.31
N SER A 368 12.69 -18.75 9.02
CA SER A 368 14.09 -18.30 8.99
C SER A 368 14.07 -16.79 9.22
N PRO A 369 14.91 -16.23 10.12
CA PRO A 369 15.01 -14.79 10.23
C PRO A 369 15.58 -14.28 8.90
N ALA A 370 14.72 -13.65 8.08
CA ALA A 370 15.21 -12.93 6.93
C ALA A 370 16.19 -11.87 7.43
N PRO A 371 17.44 -11.81 6.91
CA PRO A 371 18.40 -10.79 7.32
C PRO A 371 17.91 -9.44 6.81
N THR A 372 17.00 -8.85 7.55
CA THR A 372 16.64 -7.45 7.38
C THR A 372 17.81 -6.67 7.94
N THR A 373 18.73 -6.29 7.04
CA THR A 373 19.84 -5.42 7.43
C THR A 373 19.30 -4.20 8.16
N GLU A 374 20.01 -3.71 9.19
CA GLU A 374 19.61 -2.51 9.94
C GLU A 374 19.29 -1.33 8.99
N ARG A 375 20.00 -1.28 7.85
CA ARG A 375 19.74 -0.35 6.76
C ARG A 375 18.36 -0.51 6.14
N LEU A 376 17.92 -1.73 5.83
CA LEU A 376 16.60 -2.01 5.26
C LEU A 376 15.48 -1.70 6.27
N GLN A 377 15.67 -2.04 7.55
CA GLN A 377 14.73 -1.66 8.62
C GLN A 377 14.68 -0.14 8.84
N SER A 378 15.83 0.55 8.75
CA SER A 378 15.88 2.02 8.84
C SER A 378 15.21 2.70 7.65
N ILE A 379 15.34 2.13 6.45
CA ILE A 379 14.66 2.60 5.24
C ILE A 379 13.16 2.35 5.37
N GLN A 380 12.73 1.18 5.87
CA GLN A 380 11.32 0.90 6.11
C GLN A 380 10.73 1.82 7.19
N ARG A 381 11.46 2.10 8.30
CA ARG A 381 11.05 3.10 9.31
C ARG A 381 10.92 4.48 8.70
N MET A 382 11.92 4.93 7.95
CA MET A 382 11.93 6.23 7.31
C MET A 382 10.78 6.36 6.30
N VAL A 383 10.54 5.32 5.50
CA VAL A 383 9.45 5.25 4.53
C VAL A 383 8.08 5.22 5.23
N ALA A 384 7.94 4.51 6.35
CA ALA A 384 6.71 4.46 7.14
C ALA A 384 6.40 5.78 7.87
N ASP A 385 7.42 6.42 8.45
CA ASP A 385 7.32 7.74 9.08
C ASP A 385 7.01 8.86 8.06
N GLU A 386 7.46 8.70 6.81
CA GLU A 386 7.24 9.66 5.73
C GLU A 386 5.91 9.44 4.99
N LEU A 387 5.41 8.19 4.92
CA LEU A 387 4.12 7.84 4.32
C LEU A 387 2.95 7.87 5.32
N GLY A 388 3.24 7.80 6.62
CA GLY A 388 2.25 7.79 7.70
C GLY A 388 1.56 6.44 7.91
N ASP A 389 2.10 5.37 7.33
CA ASP A 389 1.66 4.00 7.62
C ASP A 389 2.34 3.52 8.89
N ALA A 390 1.58 2.90 9.81
CA ALA A 390 2.22 2.15 10.88
C ALA A 390 3.09 1.08 10.23
N LEU A 391 4.38 1.03 10.58
CA LEU A 391 5.21 -0.11 10.20
C LEU A 391 4.43 -1.37 10.56
N PRO A 392 4.30 -2.34 9.63
CA PRO A 392 3.78 -3.63 10.00
C PRO A 392 4.69 -4.16 11.11
N ASP A 393 4.24 -4.05 12.36
CA ASP A 393 4.97 -4.59 13.49
C ASP A 393 4.96 -6.08 13.26
N PHE A 394 6.08 -6.62 12.79
CA PHE A 394 6.18 -8.03 12.51
C PHE A 394 5.76 -8.82 13.74
N SER A 395 6.02 -8.32 14.96
CA SER A 395 5.54 -8.93 16.18
C SER A 395 4.00 -8.93 16.28
N ALA A 396 3.35 -7.77 16.22
CA ALA A 396 1.90 -7.68 16.29
C ALA A 396 1.20 -8.37 15.10
N ASN A 397 1.73 -8.28 13.89
CA ASN A 397 1.15 -8.83 12.66
C ASN A 397 1.35 -10.33 12.51
N VAL A 398 2.42 -10.89 13.08
CA VAL A 398 2.60 -12.34 13.20
C VAL A 398 1.65 -12.91 14.25
N LEU A 399 1.45 -12.20 15.36
CA LEU A 399 0.47 -12.57 16.39
C LEU A 399 -0.99 -12.34 15.96
N GLN A 400 -1.20 -11.47 14.97
CA GLN A 400 -2.47 -11.26 14.25
C GLN A 400 -2.48 -11.93 12.87
N SER A 401 -1.68 -13.00 12.68
CA SER A 401 -1.49 -13.73 11.42
C SER A 401 -2.73 -13.65 10.52
N ILE A 402 -2.57 -13.08 9.31
CA ILE A 402 -3.63 -12.89 8.29
C ILE A 402 -4.71 -13.96 8.46
N PRO A 403 -5.91 -13.63 8.99
CA PRO A 403 -6.87 -14.65 9.36
C PRO A 403 -7.39 -15.30 8.09
N VAL A 404 -6.83 -16.45 7.72
CA VAL A 404 -7.34 -17.24 6.62
C VAL A 404 -8.39 -18.18 7.19
N GLN A 405 -9.58 -17.65 7.43
CA GLN A 405 -10.70 -18.46 7.90
C GLN A 405 -11.15 -19.42 6.80
N ALA A 406 -10.69 -20.66 6.89
CA ALA A 406 -11.22 -21.77 6.11
C ALA A 406 -12.11 -22.62 7.02
N GLY A 407 -13.42 -22.63 6.74
CA GLY A 407 -14.39 -23.46 7.46
C GLY A 407 -14.27 -24.96 7.13
N GLY A 408 -14.75 -25.81 8.03
CA GLY A 408 -14.67 -27.27 7.94
C GLY A 408 -14.94 -27.91 9.30
N LEU A 409 -14.73 -29.22 9.43
CA LEU A 409 -14.85 -29.90 10.74
C LEU A 409 -13.80 -29.38 11.73
N TYR A 410 -12.64 -28.95 11.20
CA TYR A 410 -11.59 -28.27 11.95
C TYR A 410 -11.29 -26.90 11.31
N PRO A 411 -11.87 -25.81 11.82
CA PRO A 411 -11.64 -24.48 11.27
C PRO A 411 -10.18 -24.08 11.40
N ILE A 412 -9.64 -23.46 10.35
CA ILE A 412 -8.26 -22.98 10.32
C ILE A 412 -8.30 -21.48 10.62
N SER A 413 -7.70 -21.08 11.73
CA SER A 413 -7.47 -19.66 12.07
C SER A 413 -6.04 -19.23 11.70
N ASP A 414 -5.11 -20.17 11.68
CA ASP A 414 -3.68 -19.95 11.42
C ASP A 414 -3.09 -21.18 10.72
N VAL A 415 -2.37 -20.97 9.62
CA VAL A 415 -1.74 -22.06 8.85
C VAL A 415 -0.48 -22.59 9.55
N TRP A 416 0.26 -21.74 10.26
CA TRP A 416 1.61 -22.02 10.77
C TRP A 416 1.62 -22.38 12.26
N HIS A 417 0.77 -21.74 13.07
CA HIS A 417 0.70 -21.98 14.51
C HIS A 417 0.10 -23.37 14.80
N ILE A 418 0.77 -24.16 15.63
CA ILE A 418 0.27 -25.47 16.09
C ILE A 418 0.07 -25.36 17.59
N ASP A 419 -1.19 -25.44 18.03
CA ASP A 419 -1.51 -25.47 19.45
C ASP A 419 -0.84 -26.64 20.15
N ALA A 420 -0.36 -26.45 21.38
CA ALA A 420 0.24 -27.50 22.19
C ALA A 420 -0.70 -28.70 22.41
N GLY A 421 -2.03 -28.48 22.36
CA GLY A 421 -3.02 -29.55 22.39
C GLY A 421 -3.08 -30.39 21.12
N LEU A 422 -2.67 -29.85 19.97
CA LEU A 422 -2.64 -30.57 18.69
C LEU A 422 -1.30 -31.28 18.45
N ASP A 423 -0.24 -30.85 19.13
CA ASP A 423 1.15 -31.22 18.88
C ASP A 423 1.55 -32.62 19.41
N THR A 424 0.73 -33.64 19.09
CA THR A 424 1.03 -35.05 19.34
C THR A 424 0.83 -35.88 18.07
N PRO A 425 1.62 -36.95 17.84
CA PRO A 425 1.56 -37.70 16.58
C PRO A 425 0.14 -38.19 16.22
N ASP A 426 -0.58 -38.76 17.18
CA ASP A 426 -1.95 -39.27 16.96
C ASP A 426 -2.93 -38.15 16.57
N ARG A 427 -2.85 -37.00 17.22
CA ARG A 427 -3.75 -35.86 16.94
C ARG A 427 -3.41 -35.21 15.60
N LEU A 428 -2.12 -35.07 15.28
CA LEU A 428 -1.68 -34.57 13.98
C LEU A 428 -2.20 -35.46 12.85
N ARG A 429 -2.09 -36.78 12.99
CA ARG A 429 -2.60 -37.76 12.00
C ARG A 429 -4.10 -37.61 11.77
N ILE A 430 -4.90 -37.50 12.83
CA ILE A 430 -6.36 -37.29 12.72
C ILE A 430 -6.69 -36.03 11.91
N HIS A 431 -6.02 -34.92 12.21
CA HIS A 431 -6.27 -33.65 11.52
C HIS A 431 -5.77 -33.66 10.08
N ILE A 432 -4.61 -34.26 9.80
CA ILE A 432 -4.08 -34.45 8.44
C ILE A 432 -5.08 -35.23 7.59
N THR A 433 -5.62 -36.34 8.11
CA THR A 433 -6.58 -37.17 7.40
C THR A 433 -7.90 -36.46 7.15
N GLN A 434 -8.38 -35.68 8.12
CA GLN A 434 -9.59 -34.88 7.93
C GLN A 434 -9.40 -33.82 6.85
N PHE A 435 -8.25 -33.12 6.81
CA PHE A 435 -7.99 -32.17 5.73
C PHE A 435 -7.88 -32.86 4.37
N ALA A 436 -7.27 -34.04 4.30
CA ALA A 436 -7.22 -34.82 3.06
C ALA A 436 -8.63 -35.21 2.56
N ARG A 437 -9.52 -35.62 3.47
CA ARG A 437 -10.94 -35.90 3.16
C ARG A 437 -11.68 -34.67 2.67
N GLU A 438 -11.50 -33.52 3.32
CA GLU A 438 -12.19 -32.29 2.92
C GLU A 438 -11.72 -31.78 1.55
N ILE A 439 -10.42 -31.88 1.26
CA ILE A 439 -9.87 -31.54 -0.07
C ILE A 439 -10.40 -32.50 -1.13
N ALA A 440 -10.44 -33.81 -0.85
CA ALA A 440 -11.00 -34.80 -1.77
C ALA A 440 -12.52 -34.64 -1.97
N GLY A 441 -13.23 -34.22 -0.92
CA GLY A 441 -14.67 -33.97 -0.93
C GLY A 441 -15.10 -32.85 -1.87
N GLU A 442 -14.26 -31.84 -2.09
CA GLU A 442 -14.53 -30.81 -3.12
C GLU A 442 -14.61 -31.39 -4.55
N ALA A 443 -13.94 -32.52 -4.78
CA ALA A 443 -14.02 -33.28 -6.02
C ALA A 443 -14.97 -34.49 -5.97
N GLY A 444 -15.72 -34.67 -4.87
CA GLY A 444 -16.63 -35.81 -4.64
C GLY A 444 -15.92 -37.15 -4.42
N LEU A 445 -14.72 -37.12 -3.82
CA LEU A 445 -13.82 -38.27 -3.65
C LEU A 445 -13.40 -38.46 -2.18
N ASP A 446 -14.15 -37.94 -1.21
CA ASP A 446 -13.89 -38.10 0.23
C ASP A 446 -13.83 -39.57 0.67
N GLN A 447 -14.66 -40.41 0.05
CA GLN A 447 -14.68 -41.86 0.22
C GLN A 447 -13.40 -42.56 -0.25
N CYS A 448 -12.50 -41.88 -0.97
CA CYS A 448 -11.25 -42.44 -1.46
C CYS A 448 -10.09 -42.27 -0.46
N ILE A 449 -10.35 -41.68 0.72
CA ILE A 449 -9.35 -41.39 1.75
C ILE A 449 -9.56 -42.31 2.96
N GLU A 450 -8.62 -43.24 3.13
CA GLU A 450 -8.60 -44.19 4.24
C GLU A 450 -7.69 -43.70 5.37
N GLU A 451 -8.15 -43.84 6.62
CA GLU A 451 -7.36 -43.53 7.82
C GLU A 451 -6.27 -44.58 8.04
N ARG A 452 -5.06 -44.12 8.35
CA ARG A 452 -3.90 -44.96 8.63
C ARG A 452 -3.20 -44.52 9.90
N ALA A 453 -2.76 -45.50 10.69
CA ALA A 453 -1.96 -45.24 11.88
C ALA A 453 -0.50 -44.85 11.54
N ASP A 454 -0.04 -45.15 10.33
CA ASP A 454 1.33 -44.94 9.85
C ASP A 454 1.44 -43.85 8.77
N GLY A 455 2.66 -43.49 8.38
CA GLY A 455 2.92 -42.44 7.38
C GLY A 455 2.50 -41.05 7.88
N VAL A 456 1.71 -40.31 7.12
CA VAL A 456 1.16 -39.01 7.54
C VAL A 456 -0.27 -39.08 8.11
N GLY A 457 -0.87 -40.28 8.16
CA GLY A 457 -2.20 -40.49 8.76
C GLY A 457 -3.29 -40.98 7.79
N PHE A 458 -3.04 -40.97 6.48
CA PHE A 458 -4.01 -41.41 5.48
C PHE A 458 -3.37 -42.14 4.28
N ALA A 459 -4.23 -42.83 3.53
CA ALA A 459 -3.93 -43.41 2.22
C ALA A 459 -5.05 -43.06 1.23
N CYS A 460 -4.68 -42.88 -0.04
CA CYS A 460 -5.65 -42.83 -1.12
C CYS A 460 -5.85 -44.24 -1.70
N HIS A 461 -7.09 -44.56 -2.09
CA HIS A 461 -7.40 -45.74 -2.89
C HIS A 461 -8.13 -45.36 -4.17
N ALA A 462 -8.22 -46.32 -5.10
CA ALA A 462 -8.93 -46.12 -6.36
C ALA A 462 -10.42 -45.81 -6.10
N SER A 463 -10.95 -44.87 -6.88
CA SER A 463 -12.39 -44.57 -6.88
C SER A 463 -13.15 -45.68 -7.60
N ALA A 464 -14.34 -46.03 -7.09
CA ALA A 464 -15.23 -46.98 -7.75
C ALA A 464 -15.79 -46.47 -9.09
N GLN A 465 -15.74 -45.16 -9.33
CA GLN A 465 -16.16 -44.50 -10.57
C GLN A 465 -14.98 -43.72 -11.17
N PRO A 466 -14.88 -43.61 -12.51
CA PRO A 466 -13.81 -42.84 -13.14
C PRO A 466 -13.90 -41.38 -12.68
N PRO A 467 -12.87 -40.86 -11.96
CA PRO A 467 -12.92 -39.50 -11.43
C PRO A 467 -12.88 -38.48 -12.56
N SER A 468 -13.41 -37.29 -12.29
CA SER A 468 -13.22 -36.13 -13.16
C SER A 468 -11.72 -35.82 -13.33
N PRO A 469 -11.29 -35.11 -14.39
CA PRO A 469 -9.89 -34.71 -14.54
C PRO A 469 -9.35 -33.95 -13.33
N GLN A 470 -10.18 -33.09 -12.72
CA GLN A 470 -9.84 -32.39 -11.48
C GLN A 470 -9.72 -33.36 -10.30
N GLY A 471 -10.69 -34.27 -10.13
CA GLY A 471 -10.65 -35.25 -9.05
C GLY A 471 -9.48 -36.23 -9.15
N ARG A 472 -9.09 -36.59 -10.37
CA ARG A 472 -7.87 -37.37 -10.65
C ARG A 472 -6.63 -36.64 -10.17
N ALA A 473 -6.49 -35.37 -10.54
CA ALA A 473 -5.37 -34.53 -10.12
C ALA A 473 -5.31 -34.36 -8.59
N VAL A 474 -6.48 -34.19 -7.94
CA VAL A 474 -6.59 -34.11 -6.47
C VAL A 474 -6.13 -35.41 -5.80
N LEU A 475 -6.61 -36.58 -6.25
CA LEU A 475 -6.20 -37.87 -5.69
C LEU A 475 -4.71 -38.13 -5.91
N ALA A 476 -4.19 -37.82 -7.09
CA ALA A 476 -2.79 -37.99 -7.42
C ALA A 476 -1.89 -37.10 -6.54
N LEU A 477 -2.31 -35.86 -6.27
CA LEU A 477 -1.63 -34.97 -5.33
C LEU A 477 -1.64 -35.55 -3.91
N LEU A 478 -2.81 -35.93 -3.40
CA LEU A 478 -2.95 -36.47 -2.03
C LEU A 478 -2.19 -37.79 -1.84
N ALA A 479 -2.24 -38.70 -2.83
CA ALA A 479 -1.47 -39.95 -2.81
C ALA A 479 0.04 -39.69 -2.78
N SER A 480 0.50 -38.69 -3.54
CA SER A 480 1.90 -38.26 -3.51
C SER A 480 2.31 -37.72 -2.14
N LEU A 481 1.44 -36.93 -1.49
CA LEU A 481 1.68 -36.40 -0.14
C LEU A 481 1.68 -37.49 0.93
N ALA A 482 0.89 -38.55 0.75
CA ALA A 482 0.89 -39.74 1.61
C ALA A 482 2.13 -40.63 1.41
N GLY A 483 3.01 -40.33 0.44
CA GLY A 483 4.19 -41.13 0.14
C GLY A 483 3.85 -42.47 -0.51
N GLN A 484 2.69 -42.59 -1.16
CA GLN A 484 2.30 -43.82 -1.84
C GLN A 484 3.08 -43.97 -3.15
N SER A 485 3.81 -45.08 -3.28
CA SER A 485 4.45 -45.46 -4.54
C SER A 485 3.38 -45.92 -5.52
N PHE A 486 3.19 -45.16 -6.59
CA PHE A 486 2.27 -45.52 -7.66
C PHE A 486 2.75 -46.82 -8.33
N THR A 487 1.98 -47.91 -8.17
CA THR A 487 2.13 -49.06 -9.06
C THR A 487 1.50 -48.68 -10.40
N ASP A 488 2.27 -48.85 -11.47
CA ASP A 488 2.08 -48.61 -12.93
C ASP A 488 0.69 -48.72 -13.60
N ALA A 489 -0.41 -48.96 -12.87
CA ALA A 489 -1.69 -49.34 -13.45
C ALA A 489 -2.72 -48.22 -13.63
N ASP A 490 -2.67 -47.07 -12.93
CA ASP A 490 -3.82 -46.14 -13.00
C ASP A 490 -3.53 -44.64 -13.10
N LEU A 491 -2.30 -44.14 -12.87
CA LEU A 491 -1.99 -42.71 -13.00
C LEU A 491 -0.53 -42.51 -13.46
N ASP A 492 -0.36 -42.09 -14.71
CA ASP A 492 0.97 -41.82 -15.29
C ASP A 492 1.59 -40.58 -14.60
N GLY A 493 2.78 -40.71 -14.02
CA GLY A 493 3.42 -39.60 -13.28
C GLY A 493 3.67 -38.36 -14.15
N GLY A 494 3.81 -38.55 -15.47
CA GLY A 494 3.87 -37.45 -16.44
C GLY A 494 2.54 -36.69 -16.59
N GLN A 495 1.41 -37.37 -16.36
CA GLN A 495 0.08 -36.78 -16.40
C GLN A 495 -0.20 -35.90 -15.17
N LEU A 496 0.32 -36.28 -13.99
CA LEU A 496 0.24 -35.44 -12.80
C LEU A 496 0.94 -34.09 -13.00
N ALA A 497 2.16 -34.09 -13.53
CA ALA A 497 2.91 -32.87 -13.82
C ALA A 497 2.18 -31.94 -14.82
N ALA A 498 1.42 -32.52 -15.75
CA ALA A 498 0.61 -31.78 -16.71
C ALA A 498 -0.70 -31.23 -16.11
N GLU A 499 -1.28 -31.91 -15.12
CA GLU A 499 -2.55 -31.55 -14.48
C GLU A 499 -2.38 -30.59 -13.28
N LEU A 500 -1.20 -30.55 -12.64
CA LEU A 500 -0.89 -29.68 -11.50
C LEU A 500 -1.13 -28.18 -11.77
N PRO A 501 -0.67 -27.59 -12.89
CA PRO A 501 -0.89 -26.17 -13.16
C PRO A 501 -2.37 -25.80 -13.29
N ALA A 502 -3.18 -26.70 -13.84
CA ALA A 502 -4.62 -26.52 -13.91
C ALA A 502 -5.27 -26.60 -12.51
N LEU A 503 -4.81 -27.53 -11.66
CA LEU A 503 -5.32 -27.70 -10.31
C LEU A 503 -4.93 -26.55 -9.35
N LEU A 504 -3.70 -26.04 -9.44
CA LEU A 504 -3.18 -25.03 -8.51
C LEU A 504 -3.39 -23.59 -9.00
N HIS A 505 -3.31 -23.33 -10.31
CA HIS A 505 -3.41 -21.98 -10.87
C HIS A 505 -4.66 -21.77 -11.73
N GLY A 506 -5.41 -22.82 -12.10
CA GLY A 506 -6.53 -22.73 -13.04
C GLY A 506 -6.11 -22.50 -14.48
N GLN A 507 -4.89 -22.87 -14.86
CA GLN A 507 -4.37 -22.65 -16.22
C GLN A 507 -5.25 -23.38 -17.25
N GLY A 508 -5.87 -22.62 -18.15
CA GLY A 508 -6.76 -23.12 -19.21
C GLY A 508 -8.24 -23.19 -18.84
N ASP A 509 -8.58 -23.41 -17.57
CA ASP A 509 -9.97 -23.47 -17.07
C ASP A 509 -10.01 -23.20 -15.56
N ALA A 510 -10.49 -22.01 -15.19
CA ALA A 510 -10.55 -21.57 -13.79
C ALA A 510 -11.52 -22.41 -12.94
N THR A 511 -12.39 -23.22 -13.55
CA THR A 511 -13.31 -24.11 -12.81
C THR A 511 -12.64 -25.38 -12.30
N ARG A 512 -11.44 -25.71 -12.80
CA ARG A 512 -10.67 -26.91 -12.43
C ARG A 512 -9.66 -26.68 -11.30
N ARG A 513 -9.54 -25.44 -10.81
CA ARG A 513 -8.62 -25.10 -9.72
C ARG A 513 -9.21 -25.50 -8.36
N LEU A 514 -8.36 -25.77 -7.38
CA LEU A 514 -8.78 -25.87 -5.98
C LEU A 514 -9.42 -24.57 -5.53
N SER A 515 -10.47 -24.65 -4.71
CA SER A 515 -10.99 -23.46 -4.05
C SER A 515 -9.92 -22.88 -3.10
N ASP A 516 -10.03 -21.59 -2.79
CA ASP A 516 -9.13 -20.96 -1.81
C ASP A 516 -9.23 -21.67 -0.44
N THR A 517 -10.42 -22.20 -0.10
CA THR A 517 -10.65 -23.03 1.10
C THR A 517 -9.85 -24.33 1.07
N ALA A 518 -9.90 -25.11 -0.01
CA ALA A 518 -9.09 -26.32 -0.17
C ALA A 518 -7.58 -26.02 -0.20
N LEU A 519 -7.19 -24.91 -0.81
CA LEU A 519 -5.79 -24.50 -0.88
C LEU A 519 -5.22 -24.21 0.52
N VAL A 520 -6.01 -23.57 1.39
CA VAL A 520 -5.64 -23.30 2.78
C VAL A 520 -5.54 -24.60 3.59
N LYS A 521 -6.49 -25.52 3.39
CA LYS A 521 -6.44 -26.86 3.98
C LYS A 521 -5.22 -27.65 3.51
N LEU A 522 -4.82 -27.52 2.25
CA LEU A 522 -3.61 -28.14 1.70
C LEU A 522 -2.34 -27.62 2.38
N PHE A 523 -2.22 -26.29 2.54
CA PHE A 523 -1.07 -25.71 3.26
C PHE A 523 -1.04 -26.13 4.73
N ARG A 524 -2.22 -26.17 5.39
CA ARG A 524 -2.32 -26.64 6.78
C ARG A 524 -1.93 -28.11 6.89
N LEU A 525 -2.39 -28.97 5.98
CA LEU A 525 -2.03 -30.38 5.91
C LEU A 525 -0.51 -30.55 5.82
N LEU A 526 0.15 -29.83 4.91
CA LEU A 526 1.61 -29.86 4.76
C LEU A 526 2.33 -29.41 6.04
N ARG A 527 1.85 -28.38 6.71
CA ARG A 527 2.43 -27.88 7.96
C ARG A 527 2.37 -28.93 9.08
N LEU A 528 1.22 -29.59 9.23
CA LEU A 528 1.02 -30.63 10.24
C LEU A 528 1.85 -31.89 9.91
N ALA A 529 1.88 -32.30 8.63
CA ALA A 529 2.67 -33.44 8.19
C ALA A 529 4.17 -33.25 8.44
N ARG A 530 4.70 -32.04 8.19
CA ARG A 530 6.10 -31.72 8.53
C ARG A 530 6.36 -31.80 10.02
N ARG A 531 5.46 -31.25 10.86
CA ARG A 531 5.60 -31.34 12.32
C ARG A 531 5.57 -32.78 12.82
N LEU A 532 4.68 -33.60 12.28
CA LEU A 532 4.58 -35.02 12.60
C LEU A 532 5.91 -35.73 12.33
N LEU A 533 6.49 -35.53 11.14
CA LEU A 533 7.79 -36.11 10.78
C LEU A 533 8.93 -35.62 11.69
N ASP A 534 8.93 -34.33 12.08
CA ASP A 534 9.91 -33.78 13.01
C ASP A 534 9.81 -34.44 14.41
N LEU A 535 8.59 -34.66 14.91
CA LEU A 535 8.34 -35.33 16.19
C LEU A 535 8.77 -36.80 16.15
N GLU A 536 8.51 -37.51 15.06
CA GLU A 536 8.88 -38.92 14.90
C GLU A 536 10.39 -39.11 14.72
N ALA A 537 11.05 -38.22 13.98
CA ALA A 537 12.50 -38.21 13.88
C ALA A 537 13.19 -37.89 15.23
N GLY A 538 12.63 -36.94 15.99
CA GLY A 538 13.13 -36.60 17.33
C GLY A 538 12.93 -37.72 18.37
N ALA A 539 11.80 -38.43 18.29
CA ALA A 539 11.55 -39.61 19.13
C ALA A 539 12.48 -40.78 18.79
N ALA A 540 12.80 -40.99 17.50
CA ALA A 540 13.76 -41.99 17.07
C ALA A 540 15.21 -41.68 17.49
N ALA A 541 15.57 -40.39 17.59
CA ALA A 541 16.89 -39.94 18.04
C ALA A 541 17.07 -39.89 19.57
N SER A 542 15.96 -39.88 20.33
CA SER A 542 15.94 -39.80 21.80
C SER A 542 15.66 -41.15 22.49
N GLY A 543 15.53 -42.22 21.71
CA GLY A 543 15.52 -43.59 22.24
C GLY A 543 16.94 -44.03 22.64
N PRO A 544 17.10 -44.79 23.73
CA PRO A 544 18.41 -45.13 24.31
C PRO A 544 19.35 -45.91 23.39
#